data_AF-A0A3B0C6K0-F1
#
_entry.id   AF-A0A3B0C6K0-F1
#
_cell.length_a   1.000
_cell.length_b   1.000
_cell.length_c   1.000
_cell.angle_alpha   90.00
_cell.angle_beta   90.00
_cell.angle_gamma   90.00
#
_symmetry.space_group_name_H-M   'P 1'
#
loop_
_entity.id
_entity.type
_entity.pdbx_description
1 polymer ?
#
loop_
_entity_poly.entity_id
_entity_poly.type
_entity_poly.pdbx_seq_one_letter_code
_entity_poly.pdbx_strand_id
1 'polypeptide(L)'
;MSGYTLDRMDRAAEDEARVLLGKKMMAEAPRLYKNNGDNSFTEVSKAYGIYRPLYTMGCNYGDLDNDGFLDFYLGTGTPNLNAIIPNRMYRNIEGKSFEDVTFQGGFGHIQKGHGIAFFDYDNDGDQDIYEVLGGAVSGDTFQNILFENRGNTNAWITLRLVGKTANRSAIGARIKITVKDINGGERSIYTTVSSGGSFGASSLQQEIGLGEIQEIKEVKIWWPDDTNTVSTFQELRHNSFVTIHQDKNGITYETRNQ
;
A
#
# COMPACT_ATOMS: atom_id res chain seq x y z
N MET A 1 2.94 -1.52 15.37
CA MET A 1 2.11 -1.30 16.58
C MET A 1 2.51 0.04 17.16
N SER A 2 1.63 1.04 17.11
CA SER A 2 1.87 2.35 17.73
C SER A 2 1.95 2.21 19.25
N GLY A 3 2.80 3.01 19.89
CA GLY A 3 2.86 3.22 21.33
C GLY A 3 1.60 3.90 21.81
N TYR A 4 0.60 3.08 22.12
CA TYR A 4 -0.61 3.49 22.80
C TYR A 4 -0.28 3.80 24.26
N THR A 5 -0.30 5.08 24.64
CA THR A 5 -0.61 5.43 26.03
C THR A 5 -2.06 5.86 26.06
N LEU A 6 -2.92 5.00 26.62
CA LEU A 6 -4.38 5.19 26.65
C LEU A 6 -4.81 6.39 27.51
N ASP A 7 -3.90 6.93 28.34
CA ASP A 7 -4.14 7.99 29.29
C ASP A 7 -4.34 9.39 28.67
N ARG A 8 -4.03 9.56 27.37
CA ARG A 8 -3.97 10.88 26.70
C ARG A 8 -4.68 10.95 25.36
N MET A 9 -5.59 10.01 25.08
CA MET A 9 -6.32 9.96 23.80
C MET A 9 -7.34 11.10 23.62
N ASP A 10 -7.72 11.78 24.69
CA ASP A 10 -8.54 13.00 24.67
C ASP A 10 -7.81 14.25 24.17
N ARG A 11 -6.49 14.17 23.94
CA ARG A 11 -5.64 15.32 23.60
C ARG A 11 -5.18 15.37 22.15
N ALA A 12 -5.81 14.61 21.25
CA ALA A 12 -5.44 14.59 19.84
C ALA A 12 -5.42 15.99 19.18
N ALA A 13 -6.43 16.81 19.48
CA ALA A 13 -6.47 18.19 19.01
C ALA A 13 -5.35 19.06 19.61
N GLU A 14 -4.98 18.82 20.88
CA GLU A 14 -3.86 19.51 21.54
C GLU A 14 -2.53 19.19 20.86
N ASP A 15 -2.31 17.92 20.51
CA ASP A 15 -1.08 17.49 19.85
C ASP A 15 -0.94 18.04 18.43
N GLU A 16 -2.02 18.10 17.66
CA GLU A 16 -2.02 18.80 16.37
C GLU A 16 -1.71 20.29 16.51
N ALA A 17 -2.36 20.97 17.47
CA ALA A 17 -2.10 22.38 17.74
C ALA A 17 -0.64 22.61 18.17
N ARG A 18 -0.05 21.70 18.97
CA ARG A 18 1.36 21.77 19.36
C ARG A 18 2.27 21.69 18.16
N VAL A 19 2.05 20.75 17.24
CA VAL A 19 2.85 20.64 16.01
C VAL A 19 2.77 21.92 15.17
N LEU A 20 1.57 22.47 14.97
CA LEU A 20 1.38 23.73 14.23
C LEU A 20 2.09 24.92 14.89
N LEU A 21 2.17 24.94 16.22
CA LEU A 21 2.87 25.96 17.00
C LEU A 21 4.37 25.69 17.15
N GLY A 22 4.93 24.67 16.49
CA GLY A 22 6.34 24.28 16.62
C GLY A 22 6.70 23.75 18.02
N LYS A 23 5.71 23.36 18.81
CA LYS A 23 5.88 22.78 20.15
C LYS A 23 6.00 21.26 20.05
N LYS A 24 6.69 20.67 21.03
CA LYS A 24 6.76 19.22 21.19
C LYS A 24 5.36 18.66 21.46
N MET A 25 4.92 17.70 20.64
CA MET A 25 3.72 16.89 20.88
C MET A 25 3.94 15.93 22.05
N MET A 26 2.86 15.53 22.68
CA MET A 26 2.82 14.59 23.80
C MET A 26 2.57 13.15 23.33
N ALA A 27 1.81 12.97 22.25
CA ALA A 27 1.68 11.68 21.56
C ALA A 27 3.04 11.17 21.03
N GLU A 28 3.11 9.85 20.86
CA GLU A 28 4.24 9.25 20.18
C GLU A 28 4.24 9.63 18.69
N ALA A 29 5.42 9.99 18.19
CA ALA A 29 5.61 10.24 16.77
C ALA A 29 5.57 8.92 15.98
N PRO A 30 4.95 8.89 14.79
CA PRO A 30 5.11 7.76 13.89
C PRO A 30 6.58 7.57 13.53
N ARG A 31 6.96 6.31 13.27
CA ARG A 31 8.32 5.93 12.92
C ARG A 31 8.37 5.24 11.57
N LEU A 32 9.25 5.74 10.71
CA LEU A 32 9.62 5.17 9.43
C LEU A 32 11.11 4.83 9.47
N TYR A 33 11.42 3.60 9.10
CA TYR A 33 12.78 3.09 9.06
C TYR A 33 13.15 2.69 7.64
N LYS A 34 14.24 3.25 7.11
CA LYS A 34 14.82 2.86 5.83
C LYS A 34 15.78 1.69 6.03
N ASN A 35 15.58 0.60 5.29
CA ASN A 35 16.54 -0.50 5.25
C ASN A 35 17.79 -0.08 4.47
N ASN A 36 18.97 -0.25 5.07
CA ASN A 36 20.25 0.13 4.46
C ASN A 36 20.87 -0.97 3.59
N GLY A 37 20.26 -2.16 3.53
CA GLY A 37 20.73 -3.30 2.74
C GLY A 37 21.83 -4.13 3.41
N ASP A 38 22.21 -3.80 4.64
CA ASP A 38 23.29 -4.43 5.41
C ASP A 38 22.80 -4.96 6.78
N ASN A 39 21.50 -5.29 6.86
CA ASN A 39 20.79 -5.65 8.09
C ASN A 39 20.67 -4.52 9.14
N SER A 40 21.00 -3.27 8.78
CA SER A 40 20.72 -2.09 9.60
C SER A 40 19.56 -1.25 9.05
N PHE A 41 19.02 -0.40 9.92
CA PHE A 41 17.93 0.51 9.61
C PHE A 41 18.24 1.94 10.09
N THR A 42 17.86 2.93 9.29
CA THR A 42 17.93 4.35 9.64
C THR A 42 16.53 4.90 9.89
N GLU A 43 16.31 5.55 11.03
CA GLU A 43 15.06 6.28 11.29
C GLU A 43 15.03 7.56 10.46
N VAL A 44 14.02 7.70 9.60
CA VAL A 44 13.94 8.77 8.59
C VAL A 44 12.65 9.58 8.64
N SER A 45 11.79 9.32 9.64
CA SER A 45 10.41 9.80 9.69
C SER A 45 10.28 11.31 9.43
N LYS A 46 11.07 12.14 10.14
CA LYS A 46 11.05 13.60 9.94
C LYS A 46 11.53 14.03 8.55
N ALA A 47 12.59 13.42 8.04
CA ALA A 47 13.14 13.74 6.73
C ALA A 47 12.17 13.36 5.58
N TYR A 48 11.34 12.34 5.82
CA TYR A 48 10.36 11.83 4.87
C TYR A 48 8.95 12.42 5.07
N GLY A 49 8.77 13.42 5.93
CA GLY A 49 7.47 14.08 6.14
C GLY A 49 6.52 13.35 7.11
N ILE A 50 6.94 12.24 7.71
CA ILE A 50 6.16 11.42 8.65
C ILE A 50 6.53 11.82 10.09
N TYR A 51 5.93 12.89 10.60
CA TYR A 51 6.24 13.38 11.96
C TYR A 51 5.06 13.98 12.71
N ARG A 52 3.89 14.08 12.08
CA ARG A 52 2.65 14.56 12.73
C ARG A 52 2.04 13.43 13.57
N PRO A 53 1.27 13.74 14.63
CA PRO A 53 0.53 12.71 15.33
C PRO A 53 -0.51 12.12 14.37
N LEU A 54 -0.66 10.80 14.38
CA LEU A 54 -1.55 10.09 13.45
C LEU A 54 -2.71 9.40 14.16
N TYR A 55 -2.52 8.92 15.39
CA TYR A 55 -3.52 8.11 16.10
C TYR A 55 -4.05 6.95 15.24
N THR A 56 -3.14 6.27 14.54
CA THR A 56 -3.43 5.21 13.59
C THR A 56 -3.99 3.99 14.30
N MET A 57 -5.19 3.59 13.91
CA MET A 57 -5.84 2.34 14.31
C MET A 57 -5.59 1.28 13.25
N GLY A 58 -5.78 1.61 11.96
CA GLY A 58 -5.56 0.73 10.82
C GLY A 58 -4.70 1.36 9.74
N CYS A 59 -4.02 0.52 8.96
CA CYS A 59 -3.17 0.94 7.85
C CYS A 59 -3.10 -0.17 6.82
N ASN A 60 -3.03 0.21 5.56
CA ASN A 60 -2.57 -0.64 4.47
C ASN A 60 -1.89 0.22 3.38
N TYR A 61 -1.22 -0.44 2.44
CA TYR A 61 -0.45 0.20 1.37
C TYR A 61 -0.88 -0.31 0.00
N GLY A 62 -0.65 0.51 -1.02
CA GLY A 62 -0.97 0.28 -2.43
C GLY A 62 -0.31 1.34 -3.30
N ASP A 63 -0.45 1.26 -4.61
CA ASP A 63 0.13 2.18 -5.60
C ASP A 63 -1.01 3.00 -6.20
N LEU A 64 -1.25 4.21 -5.66
CA LEU A 64 -2.44 5.02 -5.96
C LEU A 64 -2.40 5.59 -7.38
N ASP A 65 -1.20 5.94 -7.87
CA ASP A 65 -1.02 6.62 -9.15
C ASP A 65 -0.23 5.79 -10.17
N ASN A 66 -0.08 4.50 -9.90
CA ASN A 66 0.63 3.54 -10.74
C ASN A 66 2.09 3.94 -11.03
N ASP A 67 2.75 4.69 -10.15
CA ASP A 67 4.12 5.15 -10.36
C ASP A 67 5.19 4.12 -9.94
N GLY A 68 4.78 2.99 -9.36
CA GLY A 68 5.64 1.90 -8.88
C GLY A 68 6.17 2.11 -7.47
N PHE A 69 5.72 3.13 -6.76
CA PHE A 69 6.05 3.42 -5.36
C PHE A 69 4.81 3.30 -4.47
N LEU A 70 4.89 2.45 -3.45
CA LEU A 70 3.75 2.24 -2.56
C LEU A 70 3.46 3.48 -1.71
N ASP A 71 2.22 3.92 -1.79
CA ASP A 71 1.51 4.86 -0.94
C ASP A 71 0.87 4.14 0.25
N PHE A 72 0.27 4.90 1.16
CA PHE A 72 -0.51 4.28 2.23
C PHE A 72 -1.65 5.15 2.74
N TYR A 73 -2.71 4.46 3.14
CA TYR A 73 -3.88 5.06 3.78
C TYR A 73 -3.96 4.61 5.24
N LEU A 74 -4.31 5.55 6.11
CA LEU A 74 -4.37 5.39 7.54
C LEU A 74 -5.78 5.63 8.05
N GLY A 75 -6.34 4.59 8.64
CA GLY A 75 -7.53 4.65 9.47
C GLY A 75 -7.10 5.16 10.84
N THR A 76 -7.66 6.29 11.25
CA THR A 76 -7.29 6.98 12.48
C THR A 76 -8.45 6.98 13.47
N GLY A 77 -8.15 7.30 14.72
CA GLY A 77 -9.20 7.55 15.71
C GLY A 77 -8.75 7.31 17.13
N THR A 78 -9.70 7.49 18.05
CA THR A 78 -9.55 7.24 19.48
C THR A 78 -10.77 6.46 19.98
N PRO A 79 -10.71 5.66 21.04
CA PRO A 79 -11.90 4.99 21.57
C PRO A 79 -13.01 5.94 22.05
N ASN A 80 -12.66 7.14 22.52
CA ASN A 80 -13.63 8.14 22.97
C ASN A 80 -14.24 8.93 21.79
N LEU A 81 -15.32 9.69 22.04
CA LEU A 81 -15.99 10.54 21.05
C LEU A 81 -15.54 12.01 21.13
N ASN A 82 -14.55 12.32 21.98
CA ASN A 82 -14.15 13.71 22.30
C ASN A 82 -13.12 14.27 21.31
N ALA A 83 -12.56 13.44 20.44
CA ALA A 83 -11.59 13.83 19.45
C ALA A 83 -12.05 13.39 18.06
N ILE A 84 -11.93 14.31 17.10
CA ILE A 84 -12.16 14.04 15.69
C ILE A 84 -10.79 14.11 15.02
N ILE A 85 -10.41 13.03 14.36
CA ILE A 85 -9.11 12.89 13.68
C ILE A 85 -9.43 12.41 12.28
N PRO A 86 -9.00 13.14 11.24
CA PRO A 86 -9.21 12.69 9.88
C PRO A 86 -8.30 11.50 9.58
N ASN A 87 -8.85 10.50 8.90
CA ASN A 87 -8.08 9.50 8.19
C ASN A 87 -7.14 10.18 7.20
N ARG A 88 -5.99 9.56 6.93
CA ARG A 88 -4.92 10.20 6.16
C ARG A 88 -4.44 9.36 5.01
N MET A 89 -4.27 9.99 3.85
CA MET A 89 -3.62 9.39 2.69
C MET A 89 -2.27 10.05 2.47
N TYR A 90 -1.24 9.24 2.36
CA TYR A 90 0.12 9.68 2.09
C TYR A 90 0.59 9.12 0.77
N ARG A 91 0.94 10.02 -0.16
CA ARG A 91 1.55 9.68 -1.45
C ARG A 91 3.06 9.63 -1.34
N ASN A 92 3.69 8.59 -1.85
CA ASN A 92 5.12 8.39 -1.90
C ASN A 92 5.72 9.18 -3.05
N ILE A 93 6.77 9.93 -2.78
CA ILE A 93 7.46 10.73 -3.79
C ILE A 93 8.76 10.03 -4.14
N GLU A 94 8.66 9.05 -5.05
CA GLU A 94 9.79 8.30 -5.61
C GLU A 94 10.74 7.70 -4.55
N GLY A 95 10.22 7.30 -3.39
CA GLY A 95 10.99 6.76 -2.28
C GLY A 95 11.86 7.79 -1.52
N LYS A 96 11.63 9.09 -1.73
CA LYS A 96 12.38 10.21 -1.12
C LYS A 96 11.65 10.84 0.06
N SER A 97 10.32 10.92 -0.01
CA SER A 97 9.47 11.50 1.03
C SER A 97 8.02 11.04 0.85
N PHE A 98 7.14 11.42 1.79
CA PHE A 98 5.71 11.26 1.67
C PHE A 98 4.99 12.60 1.76
N GLU A 99 3.99 12.80 0.90
CA GLU A 99 3.12 13.96 0.89
C GLU A 99 1.74 13.61 1.43
N ASP A 100 1.21 14.45 2.33
CA ASP A 100 -0.15 14.30 2.86
C ASP A 100 -1.15 14.81 1.81
N VAL A 101 -1.77 13.87 1.08
CA VAL A 101 -2.74 14.15 0.01
C VAL A 101 -4.19 14.02 0.50
N THR A 102 -4.40 13.95 1.82
CA THR A 102 -5.70 13.70 2.45
C THR A 102 -6.80 14.63 1.93
N PHE A 103 -6.53 15.94 1.89
CA PHE A 103 -7.52 16.92 1.44
C PHE A 103 -7.62 17.02 -0.08
N GLN A 104 -6.49 16.93 -0.78
CA GLN A 104 -6.44 17.09 -2.23
C GLN A 104 -7.14 15.92 -2.95
N GLY A 105 -6.97 14.70 -2.44
CA GLY A 105 -7.62 13.49 -2.96
C GLY A 105 -8.98 13.18 -2.35
N GLY A 106 -9.47 13.98 -1.40
CA GLY A 106 -10.80 13.76 -0.78
C GLY A 106 -10.88 12.59 0.20
N PHE A 107 -9.75 12.14 0.75
CA PHE A 107 -9.65 10.99 1.65
C PHE A 107 -9.98 11.30 3.13
N GLY A 108 -10.25 12.57 3.47
CA GLY A 108 -10.36 13.05 4.85
C GLY A 108 -11.65 12.67 5.58
N HIS A 109 -11.96 11.37 5.72
CA HIS A 109 -13.05 10.93 6.59
C HIS A 109 -12.72 11.18 8.06
N ILE A 110 -13.70 11.71 8.78
CA ILE A 110 -13.57 12.11 10.19
C ILE A 110 -14.06 11.02 11.16
N GLN A 111 -14.65 9.95 10.61
CA GLN A 111 -15.05 8.76 11.34
C GLN A 111 -13.86 7.83 11.52
N LYS A 112 -13.93 7.01 12.57
CA LYS A 112 -12.82 6.13 12.92
C LYS A 112 -12.61 5.06 11.86
N GLY A 113 -11.36 4.90 11.42
CA GLY A 113 -10.98 3.95 10.38
C GLY A 113 -10.24 2.73 10.93
N HIS A 114 -10.60 1.53 10.44
CA HIS A 114 -9.95 0.27 10.84
C HIS A 114 -9.45 -0.53 9.64
N GLY A 115 -10.27 -1.47 9.14
CA GLY A 115 -9.86 -2.36 8.05
C GLY A 115 -9.74 -1.60 6.74
N ILE A 116 -8.56 -1.61 6.14
CA ILE A 116 -8.26 -0.96 4.85
C ILE A 116 -7.80 -2.02 3.85
N ALA A 117 -8.33 -1.95 2.64
CA ALA A 117 -7.92 -2.79 1.51
C ALA A 117 -7.64 -1.92 0.29
N PHE A 118 -6.50 -2.16 -0.35
CA PHE A 118 -6.19 -1.68 -1.70
C PHE A 118 -6.44 -2.82 -2.68
N PHE A 119 -7.16 -2.53 -3.77
CA PHE A 119 -7.47 -3.49 -4.83
C PHE A 119 -8.10 -2.77 -6.02
N ASP A 120 -7.92 -3.30 -7.21
CA ASP A 120 -8.59 -2.86 -8.44
C ASP A 120 -10.01 -3.47 -8.48
N TYR A 121 -11.02 -2.70 -8.06
CA TYR A 121 -12.38 -3.20 -7.83
C TYR A 121 -13.10 -3.52 -9.14
N ASP A 122 -12.95 -2.66 -10.13
CA ASP A 122 -13.67 -2.73 -11.40
C ASP A 122 -12.83 -3.30 -12.56
N ASN A 123 -11.54 -3.60 -12.31
CA ASN A 123 -10.56 -4.12 -13.26
C ASN A 123 -10.17 -3.09 -14.35
N ASP A 124 -10.07 -1.82 -13.97
CA ASP A 124 -9.66 -0.73 -14.84
C ASP A 124 -8.14 -0.40 -14.76
N GLY A 125 -7.42 -1.11 -13.88
CA GLY A 125 -5.97 -1.06 -13.81
C GLY A 125 -5.40 -0.02 -12.84
N ASP A 126 -6.25 0.65 -12.06
CA ASP A 126 -5.82 1.39 -10.89
C ASP A 126 -6.40 0.80 -9.60
N GLN A 127 -5.70 1.04 -8.49
CA GLN A 127 -6.15 0.56 -7.20
C GLN A 127 -7.15 1.54 -6.59
N ASP A 128 -8.26 0.97 -6.13
CA ASP A 128 -9.26 1.58 -5.26
C ASP A 128 -8.93 1.31 -3.80
N ILE A 129 -9.64 2.04 -2.92
CA ILE A 129 -9.50 1.89 -1.47
C ILE A 129 -10.86 1.60 -0.86
N TYR A 130 -10.97 0.47 -0.16
CA TYR A 130 -12.12 0.20 0.71
C TYR A 130 -11.73 0.35 2.17
N GLU A 131 -12.52 1.10 2.93
CA GLU A 131 -12.32 1.34 4.35
C GLU A 131 -13.54 0.94 5.18
N VAL A 132 -13.30 0.14 6.21
CA VAL A 132 -14.27 -0.13 7.27
C VAL A 132 -14.22 0.99 8.30
N LEU A 133 -15.37 1.67 8.45
CA LEU A 133 -15.52 2.83 9.31
C LEU A 133 -16.43 2.53 10.53
N GLY A 134 -16.19 3.28 11.60
CA GLY A 134 -16.90 3.17 12.87
C GLY A 134 -16.04 2.58 13.99
N GLY A 135 -16.53 2.68 15.22
CA GLY A 135 -15.83 2.25 16.42
C GLY A 135 -16.62 1.30 17.32
N ALA A 136 -15.96 0.85 18.38
CA ALA A 136 -16.49 -0.17 19.29
C ALA A 136 -17.59 0.35 20.25
N VAL A 137 -17.84 1.65 20.28
CA VAL A 137 -18.79 2.28 21.21
C VAL A 137 -20.15 2.47 20.53
N SER A 138 -21.23 2.22 21.28
CA SER A 138 -22.59 2.46 20.80
C SER A 138 -22.77 3.92 20.36
N GLY A 139 -23.23 4.13 19.13
CA GLY A 139 -23.37 5.45 18.50
C GLY A 139 -22.22 5.87 17.58
N ASP A 140 -21.11 5.12 17.57
CA ASP A 140 -19.95 5.33 16.71
C ASP A 140 -20.02 4.46 15.44
N THR A 141 -21.24 4.23 14.93
CA THR A 141 -21.47 3.42 13.74
C THR A 141 -21.43 4.31 12.51
N PHE A 142 -20.73 3.88 11.46
CA PHE A 142 -20.74 4.56 10.18
C PHE A 142 -20.76 3.55 9.04
N GLN A 143 -21.18 4.00 7.86
CA GLN A 143 -21.11 3.19 6.65
C GLN A 143 -19.66 3.09 6.18
N ASN A 144 -19.28 1.92 5.69
CA ASN A 144 -17.99 1.74 5.05
C ASN A 144 -17.92 2.60 3.78
N ILE A 145 -16.70 2.94 3.38
CA ILE A 145 -16.45 3.74 2.18
C ILE A 145 -15.67 2.92 1.16
N LEU A 146 -15.99 3.16 -0.11
CA LEU A 146 -15.17 2.78 -1.26
C LEU A 146 -14.75 4.08 -1.95
N PHE A 147 -13.45 4.29 -2.09
CA PHE A 147 -12.87 5.33 -2.93
C PHE A 147 -12.58 4.71 -4.29
N GLU A 148 -13.39 5.06 -5.27
CA GLU A 148 -13.13 4.77 -6.68
C GLU A 148 -12.03 5.72 -7.17
N ASN A 149 -10.91 5.14 -7.59
CA ASN A 149 -9.86 5.86 -8.29
C ASN A 149 -10.31 6.07 -9.74
N ARG A 150 -9.92 7.21 -10.33
CA ARG A 150 -10.42 7.62 -11.65
C ARG A 150 -9.37 7.45 -12.74
N GLY A 151 -8.39 6.61 -12.48
CA GLY A 151 -7.27 6.36 -13.36
C GLY A 151 -6.21 7.46 -13.39
N ASN A 152 -5.13 7.08 -14.06
CA ASN A 152 -4.00 7.92 -14.39
C ASN A 152 -3.41 7.45 -15.74
N THR A 153 -2.34 8.09 -16.22
CA THR A 153 -1.72 7.74 -17.50
C THR A 153 -0.55 6.76 -17.38
N ASN A 154 -0.16 6.39 -16.16
CA ASN A 154 0.95 5.47 -15.94
C ASN A 154 0.56 4.06 -16.37
N ALA A 155 1.54 3.31 -16.86
CA ALA A 155 1.31 1.93 -17.22
C ALA A 155 1.21 1.07 -15.94
N TRP A 156 0.51 -0.05 -16.04
CA TRP A 156 0.32 -0.98 -14.93
C TRP A 156 0.41 -2.44 -15.40
N ILE A 157 0.48 -3.38 -14.48
CA ILE A 157 0.27 -4.80 -14.76
C ILE A 157 -0.32 -5.46 -13.52
N THR A 158 -1.33 -6.31 -13.73
CA THR A 158 -1.92 -7.09 -12.65
C THR A 158 -1.51 -8.55 -12.78
N LEU A 159 -0.80 -9.07 -11.78
CA LEU A 159 -0.31 -10.45 -11.74
C LEU A 159 -1.11 -11.28 -10.75
N ARG A 160 -1.78 -12.32 -11.24
CA ARG A 160 -2.41 -13.35 -10.39
C ARG A 160 -1.58 -14.61 -10.41
N LEU A 161 -1.02 -14.99 -9.26
CA LEU A 161 -0.21 -16.20 -9.14
C LEU A 161 -1.04 -17.36 -8.59
N VAL A 162 -0.98 -18.51 -9.24
CA VAL A 162 -1.68 -19.73 -8.84
C VAL A 162 -0.66 -20.84 -8.61
N GLY A 163 -0.44 -21.18 -7.34
CA GLY A 163 0.52 -22.22 -6.93
C GLY A 163 -0.08 -23.64 -6.96
N LYS A 164 0.74 -24.63 -7.33
CA LYS A 164 0.41 -26.06 -7.15
C LYS A 164 1.40 -26.80 -6.27
N THR A 165 2.70 -26.56 -6.47
CA THR A 165 3.76 -27.04 -5.56
C THR A 165 3.94 -26.06 -4.41
N ALA A 166 3.87 -24.75 -4.68
CA ALA A 166 3.62 -23.73 -3.67
C ALA A 166 2.15 -23.76 -3.17
N ASN A 167 1.86 -23.00 -2.11
CA ASN A 167 0.48 -22.80 -1.67
C ASN A 167 -0.39 -22.18 -2.79
N ARG A 168 -1.69 -22.50 -2.83
CA ARG A 168 -2.57 -22.17 -3.98
C ARG A 168 -2.63 -20.68 -4.31
N SER A 169 -2.56 -19.84 -3.29
CA SER A 169 -2.60 -18.39 -3.43
C SER A 169 -1.22 -17.76 -3.62
N ALA A 170 -0.17 -18.59 -3.72
CA ALA A 170 1.22 -18.19 -3.83
C ALA A 170 1.68 -17.18 -2.76
N ILE A 171 1.06 -17.17 -1.57
CA ILE A 171 1.41 -16.27 -0.47
C ILE A 171 2.88 -16.47 -0.11
N GLY A 172 3.64 -15.39 -0.07
CA GLY A 172 5.10 -15.39 0.12
C GLY A 172 5.91 -15.41 -1.19
N ALA A 173 5.27 -15.51 -2.36
CA ALA A 173 5.96 -15.36 -3.64
C ALA A 173 6.52 -13.95 -3.76
N ARG A 174 7.80 -13.83 -4.11
CA ARG A 174 8.47 -12.54 -4.35
C ARG A 174 8.49 -12.28 -5.85
N ILE A 175 8.25 -11.05 -6.23
CA ILE A 175 8.21 -10.61 -7.63
C ILE A 175 9.16 -9.45 -7.80
N LYS A 176 10.00 -9.50 -8.85
CA LYS A 176 10.77 -8.38 -9.34
C LYS A 176 10.35 -8.11 -10.78
N ILE A 177 9.95 -6.89 -11.08
CA ILE A 177 9.69 -6.41 -12.44
C ILE A 177 10.80 -5.44 -12.82
N THR A 178 11.49 -5.71 -13.92
CA THR A 178 12.45 -4.78 -14.52
C THR A 178 11.77 -4.12 -15.72
N VAL A 179 11.68 -2.80 -15.69
CA VAL A 179 11.08 -2.00 -16.77
C VAL A 179 12.10 -1.08 -17.39
N LYS A 180 11.85 -0.71 -18.65
CA LYS A 180 12.57 0.35 -19.35
C LYS A 180 11.66 1.57 -19.45
N ASP A 181 12.09 2.68 -18.86
CA ASP A 181 11.33 3.93 -18.87
C ASP A 181 11.29 4.59 -20.26
N ILE A 182 10.40 5.58 -20.43
CA ILE A 182 10.26 6.33 -21.70
C ILE A 182 11.56 7.03 -22.15
N ASN A 183 12.45 7.34 -21.21
CA ASN A 183 13.74 8.00 -21.44
C ASN A 183 14.88 6.99 -21.67
N GLY A 184 14.60 5.69 -21.66
CA GLY A 184 15.56 4.61 -21.86
C GLY A 184 16.33 4.17 -20.61
N GLY A 185 16.03 4.72 -19.44
CA GLY A 185 16.54 4.24 -18.16
C GLY A 185 15.88 2.92 -17.74
N GLU A 186 16.51 2.19 -16.82
CA GLU A 186 15.98 0.94 -16.28
C GLU A 186 15.75 1.07 -14.78
N ARG A 187 14.60 0.58 -14.32
CA ARG A 187 14.29 0.48 -12.89
C ARG A 187 13.69 -0.88 -12.55
N SER A 188 13.78 -1.25 -11.28
CA SER A 188 13.22 -2.48 -10.75
C SER A 188 12.18 -2.19 -9.69
N ILE A 189 11.01 -2.77 -9.85
CA ILE A 189 9.89 -2.71 -8.91
C ILE A 189 9.79 -4.08 -8.22
N TYR A 190 9.58 -4.07 -6.91
CA TYR A 190 9.58 -5.28 -6.09
C TYR A 190 8.26 -5.37 -5.33
N THR A 191 7.63 -6.55 -5.36
CA THR A 191 6.45 -6.84 -4.53
C THR A 191 6.51 -8.26 -3.98
N THR A 192 5.66 -8.57 -3.00
CA THR A 192 5.49 -9.90 -2.42
C THR A 192 4.01 -10.18 -2.26
N VAL A 193 3.58 -11.35 -2.71
CA VAL A 193 2.19 -11.80 -2.56
C VAL A 193 1.88 -11.96 -1.08
N SER A 194 1.09 -11.05 -0.55
CA SER A 194 0.56 -11.07 0.81
C SER A 194 -0.68 -10.19 0.86
N SER A 195 -1.48 -10.32 1.91
CA SER A 195 -2.63 -9.44 2.13
C SER A 195 -2.23 -8.05 2.64
N GLY A 196 -0.94 -7.80 2.92
CA GLY A 196 -0.48 -6.59 3.60
C GLY A 196 -1.16 -6.38 4.96
N GLY A 197 -1.38 -5.11 5.29
CA GLY A 197 -2.39 -4.62 6.22
C GLY A 197 -2.25 -4.91 7.73
N SER A 198 -2.79 -3.99 8.53
CA SER A 198 -3.05 -4.19 9.96
C SER A 198 -4.42 -4.85 10.19
N PHE A 199 -5.50 -4.07 10.27
CA PHE A 199 -6.87 -4.58 10.49
C PHE A 199 -7.59 -4.98 9.20
N GLY A 200 -6.96 -4.76 8.03
CA GLY A 200 -7.52 -5.07 6.71
C GLY A 200 -6.63 -6.02 5.92
N ALA A 201 -7.09 -6.38 4.71
CA ALA A 201 -6.41 -7.27 3.79
C ALA A 201 -6.62 -6.78 2.36
N SER A 202 -5.54 -6.49 1.65
CA SER A 202 -5.54 -6.15 0.22
C SER A 202 -5.72 -7.39 -0.66
N SER A 203 -5.95 -7.16 -1.95
CA SER A 203 -5.98 -8.19 -2.98
C SER A 203 -4.72 -9.07 -2.95
N LEU A 204 -4.89 -10.36 -3.26
CA LEU A 204 -3.76 -11.26 -3.51
C LEU A 204 -3.30 -11.22 -4.97
N GLN A 205 -4.10 -10.63 -5.86
CA GLN A 205 -3.58 -10.20 -7.15
C GLN A 205 -2.60 -9.06 -6.88
N GLN A 206 -1.52 -9.02 -7.64
CA GLN A 206 -0.51 -7.98 -7.48
C GLN A 206 -0.78 -6.95 -8.57
N GLU A 207 -1.57 -5.93 -8.23
CA GLU A 207 -1.78 -4.76 -9.06
C GLU A 207 -0.57 -3.83 -8.88
N ILE A 208 0.22 -3.65 -9.94
CA ILE A 208 1.55 -3.02 -9.87
C ILE A 208 1.61 -1.89 -10.88
N GLY A 209 1.81 -0.67 -10.39
CA GLY A 209 2.16 0.48 -11.20
C GLY A 209 3.55 0.35 -11.79
N LEU A 210 3.69 0.77 -13.03
CA LEU A 210 4.92 0.69 -13.81
C LEU A 210 5.44 2.07 -14.21
N GLY A 211 4.68 3.14 -13.97
CA GLY A 211 4.99 4.50 -14.41
C GLY A 211 4.98 4.66 -15.92
N GLU A 212 5.66 5.69 -16.41
CA GLU A 212 5.85 5.93 -17.84
C GLU A 212 6.97 5.04 -18.41
N ILE A 213 6.60 3.94 -19.06
CA ILE A 213 7.53 2.95 -19.61
C ILE A 213 7.38 2.71 -21.10
N GLN A 214 8.47 2.27 -21.74
CA GLN A 214 8.45 1.72 -23.09
C GLN A 214 8.03 0.26 -23.07
N GLU A 215 8.57 -0.53 -22.13
CA GLU A 215 8.39 -1.98 -22.09
C GLU A 215 8.69 -2.57 -20.70
N ILE A 216 8.09 -3.74 -20.45
CA ILE A 216 8.50 -4.63 -19.36
C ILE A 216 9.58 -5.57 -19.90
N LYS A 217 10.83 -5.40 -19.43
CA LYS A 217 11.96 -6.22 -19.86
C LYS A 217 11.91 -7.62 -19.26
N GLU A 218 11.59 -7.70 -17.97
CA GLU A 218 11.64 -8.97 -17.24
C GLU A 218 10.67 -8.96 -16.06
N VAL A 219 9.92 -10.04 -15.88
CA VAL A 219 9.21 -10.37 -14.65
C VAL A 219 9.80 -11.64 -14.07
N LYS A 220 10.40 -11.53 -12.89
CA LYS A 220 11.03 -12.63 -12.17
C LYS A 220 10.25 -12.95 -10.90
N ILE A 221 9.91 -14.23 -10.72
CA ILE A 221 9.09 -14.71 -9.61
C ILE A 221 9.86 -15.79 -8.85
N TRP A 222 10.00 -15.61 -7.55
CA TRP A 222 10.50 -16.64 -6.63
C TRP A 222 9.30 -17.24 -5.90
N TRP A 223 9.00 -18.51 -6.19
CA TRP A 223 7.87 -19.22 -5.60
C TRP A 223 8.20 -19.72 -4.18
N PRO A 224 7.22 -19.71 -3.25
CA PRO A 224 7.39 -20.17 -1.88
C PRO A 224 7.11 -21.69 -1.80
N ASP A 225 7.86 -22.47 -2.57
CA ASP A 225 7.86 -23.93 -2.53
C ASP A 225 9.18 -24.49 -1.96
N ASP A 226 9.21 -25.78 -1.66
CA ASP A 226 10.36 -26.44 -1.02
C ASP A 226 11.64 -26.38 -1.88
N THR A 227 11.49 -26.20 -3.20
CA THR A 227 12.60 -26.12 -4.15
C THR A 227 13.03 -24.70 -4.48
N ASN A 228 12.37 -23.68 -3.93
CA ASN A 228 12.58 -22.27 -4.25
C ASN A 228 12.55 -22.00 -5.76
N THR A 229 11.55 -22.55 -6.44
CA THR A 229 11.41 -22.44 -7.90
C THR A 229 11.44 -20.98 -8.35
N VAL A 230 12.15 -20.69 -9.43
CA VAL A 230 12.23 -19.35 -10.02
C VAL A 230 11.70 -19.37 -11.45
N SER A 231 10.76 -18.48 -11.73
CA SER A 231 10.25 -18.23 -13.10
C SER A 231 10.75 -16.89 -13.59
N THR A 232 11.03 -16.82 -14.88
CA THR A 232 11.38 -15.57 -15.55
C THR A 232 10.57 -15.47 -16.83
N PHE A 233 9.89 -14.34 -17.01
CA PHE A 233 9.12 -14.01 -18.18
C PHE A 233 9.71 -12.75 -18.80
N GLN A 234 9.78 -12.73 -20.12
CA GLN A 234 10.23 -11.56 -20.88
C GLN A 234 9.07 -11.05 -21.72
N GLU A 235 9.07 -9.76 -22.03
CA GLU A 235 8.14 -9.13 -22.97
C GLU A 235 6.65 -9.31 -22.58
N LEU A 236 6.34 -9.36 -21.28
CA LEU A 236 4.94 -9.28 -20.84
C LEU A 236 4.37 -7.91 -21.21
N ARG A 237 3.12 -7.90 -21.68
CA ARG A 237 2.43 -6.67 -22.06
C ARG A 237 2.05 -5.88 -20.80
N HIS A 238 2.39 -4.59 -20.74
CA HIS A 238 1.80 -3.68 -19.76
C HIS A 238 0.32 -3.39 -20.10
N ASN A 239 -0.40 -2.81 -19.14
CA ASN A 239 -1.84 -2.57 -19.16
C ASN A 239 -2.63 -3.86 -19.43
N SER A 240 -2.31 -4.90 -18.68
CA SER A 240 -2.90 -6.22 -18.86
C SER A 240 -3.01 -7.00 -17.56
N PHE A 241 -3.96 -7.94 -17.55
CA PHE A 241 -4.10 -8.92 -16.49
C PHE A 241 -3.40 -10.21 -16.91
N VAL A 242 -2.47 -10.69 -16.10
CA VAL A 242 -1.71 -11.92 -16.36
C VAL A 242 -1.91 -12.90 -15.22
N THR A 243 -2.48 -14.06 -15.53
CA THR A 243 -2.54 -15.18 -14.58
C THR A 243 -1.36 -16.12 -14.86
N ILE A 244 -0.56 -16.42 -13.84
CA ILE A 244 0.59 -17.31 -13.94
C ILE A 244 0.32 -18.56 -13.09
N HIS A 245 0.36 -19.71 -13.74
CA HIS A 245 0.11 -21.02 -13.13
C HIS A 245 1.42 -21.77 -12.93
N GLN A 246 1.73 -22.09 -11.67
CA GLN A 246 2.80 -23.04 -11.35
C GLN A 246 2.20 -24.45 -11.27
N ASP A 247 2.44 -25.26 -12.30
CA ASP A 247 2.03 -26.67 -12.34
C ASP A 247 3.19 -27.62 -12.04
N LYS A 248 2.88 -28.89 -11.80
CA LYS A 248 3.90 -29.93 -11.57
C LYS A 248 4.83 -30.16 -12.77
N ASN A 249 4.36 -29.85 -13.97
CA ASN A 249 5.04 -30.15 -15.23
C ASN A 249 5.68 -28.91 -15.88
N GLY A 250 5.54 -27.73 -15.27
CA GLY A 250 5.99 -26.47 -15.84
C GLY A 250 5.19 -25.28 -15.36
N ILE A 251 5.53 -24.10 -15.87
CA ILE A 251 4.89 -22.84 -15.49
C ILE A 251 4.35 -22.21 -16.75
N THR A 252 3.06 -21.87 -16.74
CA THR A 252 2.35 -21.28 -17.89
C THR A 252 1.73 -19.95 -17.47
N TYR A 253 1.35 -19.13 -18.46
CA TYR A 253 0.60 -17.92 -18.19
C TYR A 253 -0.46 -17.68 -19.26
N GLU A 254 -1.50 -16.97 -18.87
CA GLU A 254 -2.53 -16.44 -19.76
C GLU A 254 -2.66 -14.94 -19.56
N THR A 255 -2.89 -14.22 -20.64
CA THR A 255 -3.10 -12.77 -20.61
C THR A 255 -4.53 -12.48 -21.03
N ARG A 256 -5.21 -11.69 -20.22
CA ARG A 256 -6.49 -11.07 -20.56
C ARG A 256 -6.26 -9.57 -20.73
N ASN A 257 -6.79 -9.03 -21.83
CA ASN A 257 -6.87 -7.59 -22.02
C ASN A 257 -8.12 -7.05 -21.29
N GLN A 258 -8.11 -5.75 -21.01
CA GLN A 258 -9.34 -5.00 -20.71
C GLN A 258 -10.39 -5.23 -21.79
#